data_AF-A0A839UF05-F1
#
_entry.id   AF-A0A839UF05-F1
#
_cell.length_a   1.000
_cell.length_b   1.000
_cell.length_c   1.000
_cell.angle_alpha   90.00
_cell.angle_beta   90.00
_cell.angle_gamma   90.00
#
_symmetry.space_group_name_H-M   'P 1'
#
loop_
_entity.id
_entity.type
_entity.pdbx_description
1 polymer ?
#
loop_
_entity_poly.entity_id
_entity_poly.type
_entity_poly.pdbx_seq_one_letter_code
_entity_poly.pdbx_strand_id
1 'polypeptide(L)'
;MLDAPRSRHVIEEGEIGVGDIILKIASGPVRRMTVSFVNRLLYGSVHPLEHLEAAASLEALSPGWKESYQSMLDKSPNLLGNVGLSPMKLQPIAWPGFKPLRVVDIFSSGSSIKIIEFEDRAGRDLPGYVAGQHIVLRIPTRDGNIFRSYSLAGDSSNGRYRIGVKKVPNGIAGAYLHDEISAGDEIYCSAPRGTFRLIDPISIPLVLIGAGIGITPLLGMLHFATRNQLRTAPIWWVYGARNSQSAPLNDEVRELLEISPTVTRYTAYSRPLNEDRLGVDYDFDGHIKLSELQKSGVPKQAEFYLCGPEPVLRQLISDLRFWGVDSAHIHVESFGAEGTSSPALASTPTRVDGTGPIVTFLKSNKSARWDEKYASLLELAEASNVSTTWSCRAGVCHRCETSLIGGEVAYDPDPIDLPPVGTILICCSRPRTDAQLDL
;
A
#
# COMPACT_ATOMS: atom_id res chain seq x y z
N MET A 1 -25.65 -31.03 -32.23
CA MET A 1 -25.09 -31.91 -31.20
C MET A 1 -23.75 -31.32 -30.80
N LEU A 2 -23.71 -30.70 -29.61
CA LEU A 2 -22.54 -30.05 -29.01
C LEU A 2 -21.50 -31.12 -28.66
N ASP A 3 -20.22 -30.93 -29.00
CA ASP A 3 -19.11 -31.40 -28.16
C ASP A 3 -17.70 -30.96 -28.60
N ALA A 4 -16.90 -30.63 -27.57
CA ALA A 4 -15.44 -30.41 -27.48
C ALA A 4 -14.82 -29.06 -27.98
N PRO A 5 -14.05 -28.34 -27.13
CA PRO A 5 -13.20 -27.23 -27.56
C PRO A 5 -12.05 -27.74 -28.43
N ARG A 6 -12.04 -27.38 -29.71
CA ARG A 6 -10.91 -27.63 -30.62
C ARG A 6 -9.91 -26.48 -30.49
N SER A 7 -8.67 -26.78 -30.13
CA SER A 7 -7.56 -25.83 -30.26
C SER A 7 -7.38 -25.49 -31.75
N ARG A 8 -7.21 -24.20 -32.05
CA ARG A 8 -6.88 -23.69 -33.38
C ARG A 8 -5.53 -23.00 -33.27
N HIS A 9 -4.59 -23.36 -34.13
CA HIS A 9 -3.30 -22.70 -34.24
C HIS A 9 -3.16 -22.20 -35.67
N VAL A 10 -2.65 -20.98 -35.80
CA VAL A 10 -2.40 -20.34 -37.09
C VAL A 10 -1.06 -20.88 -37.58
N ILE A 11 -1.08 -21.61 -38.69
CA ILE A 11 0.14 -22.19 -39.29
C ILE A 11 0.82 -21.16 -40.20
N GLU A 12 0.03 -20.24 -40.75
CA GLU A 12 0.47 -19.15 -41.59
C GLU A 12 -0.42 -17.93 -41.28
N GLU A 13 0.20 -16.77 -41.03
CA GLU A 13 -0.52 -15.55 -40.67
C GLU A 13 -1.32 -15.02 -41.85
N GLY A 14 -2.60 -14.71 -41.63
CA GLY A 14 -3.50 -14.18 -42.64
C GLY A 14 -4.78 -13.62 -42.03
N GLU A 15 -5.52 -12.84 -42.81
CA GLU A 15 -6.83 -12.33 -42.39
C GLU A 15 -7.87 -13.46 -42.42
N ILE A 16 -8.56 -13.68 -41.31
CA ILE A 16 -9.63 -14.68 -41.17
C ILE A 16 -10.95 -13.94 -40.91
N GLY A 17 -11.96 -14.22 -41.73
CA GLY A 17 -13.28 -13.61 -41.69
C GLY A 17 -14.41 -14.61 -41.38
N VAL A 18 -15.62 -14.06 -41.22
CA VAL A 18 -16.83 -14.85 -41.04
C VAL A 18 -17.18 -15.55 -42.35
N GLY A 19 -17.19 -16.88 -42.34
CA GLY A 19 -17.43 -17.72 -43.53
C GLY A 19 -16.24 -18.61 -43.91
N ASP A 20 -15.07 -18.36 -43.33
CA ASP A 20 -13.87 -19.14 -43.61
C ASP A 20 -13.97 -20.58 -43.08
N ILE A 21 -13.61 -21.52 -43.94
CA ILE A 21 -13.68 -22.95 -43.66
C ILE A 21 -12.43 -23.36 -42.88
N ILE A 22 -12.64 -23.80 -41.65
CA ILE A 22 -11.55 -24.28 -40.79
C ILE A 22 -11.44 -25.78 -40.96
N LEU A 23 -10.44 -26.18 -41.74
CA LEU A 23 -10.14 -27.58 -42.02
C LEU A 23 -9.19 -28.14 -40.96
N LYS A 24 -9.58 -29.27 -40.38
CA LYS A 24 -8.73 -30.02 -39.47
C LYS A 24 -7.74 -30.85 -40.30
N ILE A 25 -6.48 -30.43 -40.30
CA ILE A 25 -5.42 -31.07 -41.11
C ILE A 25 -4.79 -32.30 -40.44
N ALA A 26 -4.81 -32.38 -39.11
CA ALA A 26 -4.23 -33.50 -38.37
C ALA A 26 -4.89 -33.68 -36.99
N SER A 27 -4.69 -34.87 -36.40
CA SER A 27 -4.89 -35.11 -34.96
C SER A 27 -3.62 -35.74 -34.41
N GLY A 28 -3.07 -35.18 -33.35
CA GLY A 28 -1.94 -35.81 -32.66
C GLY A 28 -2.32 -37.15 -32.04
N PRO A 29 -1.35 -38.08 -31.87
CA PRO A 29 -1.59 -39.41 -31.31
C PRO A 29 -1.71 -39.44 -29.77
N VAL A 30 -1.32 -38.35 -29.08
CA VAL A 30 -1.24 -38.27 -27.61
C VAL A 30 -2.48 -37.55 -27.02
N ARG A 31 -2.76 -37.80 -25.73
CA ARG A 31 -3.88 -37.28 -24.92
C ARG A 31 -4.39 -35.90 -25.37
N ARG A 32 -5.71 -35.81 -25.61
CA ARG A 32 -6.38 -34.56 -25.98
C ARG A 32 -6.44 -33.62 -24.79
N MET A 33 -5.84 -32.44 -24.90
CA MET A 33 -5.94 -31.36 -23.91
C MET A 33 -6.60 -30.14 -24.55
N THR A 34 -7.49 -29.47 -23.83
CA THR A 34 -8.10 -28.22 -24.31
C THR A 34 -7.13 -27.06 -24.13
N VAL A 35 -7.23 -26.02 -24.98
CA VAL A 35 -6.42 -24.79 -24.79
C VAL A 35 -6.63 -24.20 -23.41
N SER A 36 -7.87 -24.21 -22.92
CA SER A 36 -8.19 -23.73 -21.57
C SER A 36 -7.53 -24.55 -20.46
N PHE A 37 -7.37 -25.86 -20.66
CA PHE A 37 -6.70 -26.74 -19.71
C PHE A 37 -5.18 -26.52 -19.74
N VAL A 38 -4.59 -26.42 -20.94
CA VAL A 38 -3.17 -26.08 -21.12
C VAL A 38 -2.88 -24.72 -20.47
N ASN A 39 -3.68 -23.69 -20.75
CA ASN A 39 -3.54 -22.37 -20.14
C ASN A 39 -3.67 -22.42 -18.60
N ARG A 40 -4.65 -23.17 -18.08
CA ARG A 40 -4.82 -23.35 -16.63
C ARG A 40 -3.68 -24.12 -16.00
N LEU A 41 -3.07 -25.06 -16.71
CA LEU A 41 -1.94 -25.83 -16.20
C LEU A 41 -0.68 -24.96 -16.07
N LEU A 42 -0.50 -23.98 -16.96
CA LEU A 42 0.60 -23.02 -16.91
C LEU A 42 0.43 -21.97 -15.79
N TYR A 43 -0.79 -21.47 -15.59
CA TYR A 43 -1.07 -20.36 -14.67
C TYR A 43 -1.79 -20.77 -13.38
N GLY A 44 -2.08 -22.05 -13.21
CA GLY A 44 -2.76 -22.59 -12.04
C GLY A 44 -1.83 -22.81 -10.86
N SER A 45 -2.40 -22.99 -9.67
CA SER A 45 -1.66 -23.18 -8.43
C SER A 45 -1.25 -24.64 -8.13
N VAL A 46 -1.64 -25.58 -8.99
CA VAL A 46 -1.39 -27.02 -8.84
C VAL A 46 -0.92 -27.56 -10.18
N HIS A 47 0.22 -28.23 -10.19
CA HIS A 47 0.81 -28.79 -11.40
C HIS A 47 1.01 -30.31 -11.24
N PRO A 48 0.00 -31.13 -11.54
CA PRO A 48 0.16 -32.58 -11.50
C PRO A 48 1.21 -33.00 -12.53
N LEU A 49 2.25 -33.73 -12.10
CA LEU A 49 3.35 -34.19 -12.94
C LEU A 49 2.88 -34.84 -14.24
N GLU A 50 1.91 -35.76 -14.14
CA GLU A 50 1.34 -36.46 -15.29
C GLU A 50 0.72 -35.50 -16.33
N HIS A 51 0.17 -34.36 -15.88
CA HIS A 51 -0.39 -33.35 -16.78
C HIS A 51 0.69 -32.44 -17.37
N LEU A 52 1.75 -32.13 -16.62
CA LEU A 52 2.90 -31.37 -17.12
C LEU A 52 3.66 -32.15 -18.20
N GLU A 53 3.92 -33.43 -17.97
CA GLU A 53 4.55 -34.34 -18.95
C GLU A 53 3.68 -34.48 -20.21
N ALA A 54 2.37 -34.61 -20.02
CA ALA A 54 1.42 -34.65 -21.13
C ALA A 54 1.40 -33.35 -21.94
N ALA A 55 1.50 -32.17 -21.29
CA ALA A 55 1.52 -30.89 -21.97
C ALA A 55 2.86 -30.62 -22.68
N ALA A 56 3.99 -30.93 -22.05
CA ALA A 56 5.34 -30.75 -22.63
C ALA A 56 5.56 -31.59 -23.89
N SER A 57 4.92 -32.76 -23.99
CA SER A 57 4.99 -33.66 -25.14
C SER A 57 4.04 -33.31 -26.30
N LEU A 58 3.21 -32.27 -26.18
CA LEU A 58 2.31 -31.86 -27.26
C LEU A 58 3.07 -31.17 -28.40
N GLU A 59 3.25 -31.87 -29.52
CA GLU A 59 3.91 -31.34 -30.72
C GLU A 59 3.33 -29.99 -31.18
N ALA A 60 2.01 -29.81 -31.02
CA ALA A 60 1.27 -28.61 -31.43
C ALA A 60 1.55 -27.35 -30.57
N LEU A 61 2.27 -27.45 -29.44
CA LEU A 61 2.67 -26.28 -28.66
C LEU A 61 3.97 -25.66 -29.19
N SER A 62 4.05 -24.33 -29.09
CA SER A 62 5.25 -23.60 -29.48
C SER A 62 6.45 -23.94 -28.57
N PRO A 63 7.70 -23.75 -29.04
CA PRO A 63 8.90 -24.01 -28.26
C PRO A 63 8.89 -23.35 -26.87
N GLY A 64 8.49 -22.07 -26.78
CA GLY A 64 8.44 -21.35 -25.50
C GLY A 64 7.43 -21.91 -24.49
N TRP A 65 6.31 -22.47 -24.96
CA TRP A 65 5.35 -23.16 -24.08
C TRP A 65 5.91 -24.51 -23.61
N LYS A 66 6.58 -25.26 -24.49
CA LYS A 66 7.22 -26.53 -24.13
C LYS A 66 8.35 -26.31 -23.12
N GLU A 67 9.18 -25.29 -23.31
CA GLU A 67 10.24 -24.89 -22.37
C GLU A 67 9.66 -24.51 -21.00
N SER A 68 8.52 -23.81 -20.97
CA SER A 68 7.86 -23.44 -19.71
C SER A 68 7.40 -24.67 -18.91
N TYR A 69 6.83 -25.68 -19.57
CA TYR A 69 6.45 -26.93 -18.89
C TYR A 69 7.66 -27.79 -18.52
N GLN A 70 8.69 -27.84 -19.36
CA GLN A 70 9.92 -28.56 -19.06
C GLN A 70 10.62 -27.97 -17.83
N SER A 71 10.66 -26.64 -17.71
CA SER A 71 11.19 -25.94 -16.52
C SER A 71 10.39 -26.25 -15.24
N MET A 72 9.09 -26.55 -15.37
CA MET A 72 8.26 -27.00 -14.25
C MET A 72 8.50 -28.47 -13.88
N LEU A 73 8.82 -29.33 -14.86
CA LEU A 73 9.18 -30.74 -14.66
C LEU A 73 10.58 -30.91 -14.04
N ASP A 74 11.53 -30.03 -14.39
CA ASP A 74 12.91 -30.08 -13.92
C ASP A 74 13.04 -29.67 -12.43
N LYS A 75 11.98 -29.13 -11.81
CA LYS A 75 11.90 -28.82 -10.38
C LYS A 75 11.25 -30.01 -9.64
N SER A 76 12.03 -30.71 -8.79
CA SER A 76 11.60 -31.91 -8.05
C SER A 76 10.33 -31.71 -7.18
N PRO A 77 9.49 -32.75 -6.95
CA PRO A 77 8.07 -32.60 -6.62
C PRO A 77 7.74 -32.43 -5.12
N ASN A 78 8.54 -31.67 -4.40
CA ASN A 78 8.25 -31.28 -3.01
C ASN A 78 8.84 -29.90 -2.75
N LEU A 79 8.00 -28.86 -2.84
CA LEU A 79 7.94 -27.68 -1.99
C LEU A 79 7.12 -26.58 -2.71
N LEU A 80 5.95 -26.31 -2.13
CA LEU A 80 5.17 -25.08 -2.25
C LEU A 80 4.71 -24.69 -3.66
N GLY A 81 3.51 -25.15 -3.99
CA GLY A 81 2.54 -24.22 -4.57
C GLY A 81 2.20 -23.12 -3.54
N ASN A 82 2.29 -21.87 -3.98
CA ASN A 82 1.73 -20.63 -3.42
C ASN A 82 2.02 -20.21 -1.97
N VAL A 83 2.66 -19.04 -1.84
CA VAL A 83 2.20 -17.95 -0.94
C VAL A 83 2.36 -16.64 -1.72
N GLY A 84 1.25 -15.99 -2.11
CA GLY A 84 1.32 -14.70 -2.82
C GLY A 84 0.14 -14.33 -3.73
N LEU A 85 -0.77 -15.25 -4.02
CA LEU A 85 -2.00 -14.94 -4.77
C LEU A 85 -3.24 -15.35 -3.95
N SER A 86 -3.45 -14.69 -2.81
CA SER A 86 -4.77 -14.09 -2.68
C SER A 86 -4.72 -12.86 -3.58
N PRO A 87 -5.52 -12.75 -4.65
CA PRO A 87 -6.06 -11.43 -4.91
C PRO A 87 -6.86 -11.14 -3.66
N MET A 88 -6.27 -10.41 -2.72
CA MET A 88 -7.08 -9.56 -1.87
C MET A 88 -7.84 -8.75 -2.91
N LYS A 89 -9.10 -9.12 -3.19
CA LYS A 89 -9.91 -8.46 -4.19
C LYS A 89 -9.72 -6.98 -3.90
N LEU A 90 -9.14 -6.25 -4.85
CA LEU A 90 -9.21 -4.81 -4.89
C LEU A 90 -10.66 -4.49 -4.54
N GLN A 91 -10.90 -3.91 -3.38
CA GLN A 91 -12.21 -3.34 -3.15
C GLN A 91 -12.35 -2.30 -4.26
N PRO A 92 -13.36 -2.41 -5.13
CA PRO A 92 -13.58 -1.39 -6.13
C PRO A 92 -13.66 -0.07 -5.40
N ILE A 93 -12.94 0.93 -5.91
CA ILE A 93 -12.93 2.27 -5.33
C ILE A 93 -14.40 2.66 -5.13
N ALA A 94 -14.78 2.92 -3.88
CA ALA A 94 -16.20 2.94 -3.52
C ALA A 94 -16.98 4.05 -4.25
N TRP A 95 -16.29 5.10 -4.69
CA TRP A 95 -16.78 6.06 -5.68
C TRP A 95 -15.60 6.67 -6.47
N PRO A 96 -15.79 6.99 -7.76
CA PRO A 96 -14.81 7.76 -8.52
C PRO A 96 -14.75 9.21 -8.03
N GLY A 97 -13.57 9.81 -8.10
CA GLY A 97 -13.38 11.23 -7.80
C GLY A 97 -13.68 11.63 -6.37
N PHE A 98 -14.27 12.82 -6.22
CA PHE A 98 -14.59 13.42 -4.94
C PHE A 98 -16.09 13.41 -4.67
N LYS A 99 -16.44 13.00 -3.46
CA LYS A 99 -17.81 13.03 -2.94
C LYS A 99 -17.87 14.05 -1.79
N PRO A 100 -18.90 14.90 -1.72
CA PRO A 100 -19.11 15.75 -0.55
C PRO A 100 -19.48 14.88 0.64
N LEU A 101 -18.72 15.00 1.72
CA LEU A 101 -19.02 14.43 3.03
C LEU A 101 -19.33 15.56 4.00
N ARG A 102 -20.24 15.28 4.94
CA ARG A 102 -20.59 16.24 5.99
C ARG A 102 -19.69 16.03 7.20
N VAL A 103 -19.18 17.11 7.77
CA VAL A 103 -18.49 17.09 9.06
C VAL A 103 -19.53 16.89 10.16
N VAL A 104 -19.41 15.80 10.90
CA VAL A 104 -20.35 15.49 11.99
C VAL A 104 -19.89 16.10 13.29
N ASP A 105 -18.61 15.91 13.58
CA ASP A 105 -18.03 16.31 14.85
C ASP A 105 -16.56 16.70 14.69
N ILE A 106 -16.12 17.59 15.57
CA ILE A 106 -14.75 18.07 15.66
C ILE A 106 -14.38 18.14 17.13
N PHE A 107 -13.39 17.35 17.54
CA PHE A 107 -12.87 17.38 18.90
C PHE A 107 -11.37 17.66 18.92
N SER A 108 -10.98 18.56 19.82
CA SER A 108 -9.57 18.85 20.07
C SER A 108 -8.98 17.78 20.98
N SER A 109 -7.99 17.05 20.46
CA SER A 109 -7.21 16.09 21.22
C SER A 109 -5.89 16.78 21.57
N GLY A 110 -5.82 17.32 22.80
CA GLY A 110 -4.71 18.13 23.26
C GLY A 110 -4.56 19.45 22.49
N SER A 111 -3.35 20.03 22.51
CA SER A 111 -3.09 21.39 21.99
C SER A 111 -2.76 21.44 20.49
N SER A 112 -2.52 20.30 19.85
CA SER A 112 -1.93 20.27 18.50
C SER A 112 -2.60 19.31 17.51
N ILE A 113 -3.53 18.48 17.94
CA ILE A 113 -4.26 17.53 17.08
C ILE A 113 -5.76 17.81 17.19
N LYS A 114 -6.41 17.89 16.04
CA LYS A 114 -7.86 17.96 15.92
C LYS A 114 -8.34 16.69 15.25
N ILE A 115 -9.35 16.06 15.84
CA ILE A 115 -10.00 14.91 15.25
C ILE A 115 -11.27 15.39 14.57
N ILE A 116 -11.49 14.90 13.35
CA ILE A 116 -12.63 15.29 12.51
C ILE A 116 -13.31 14.02 12.04
N GLU A 117 -14.62 13.97 12.23
CA GLU A 117 -15.47 12.88 11.76
C GLU A 117 -16.35 13.31 10.59
N PHE A 118 -16.51 12.41 9.63
CA PHE A 118 -17.29 12.61 8.42
C PHE A 118 -18.35 11.53 8.24
N GLU A 119 -19.51 11.95 7.74
CA GLU A 119 -20.60 11.07 7.32
C GLU A 119 -21.03 11.33 5.87
N ASP A 120 -21.79 10.40 5.30
CA ASP A 120 -22.51 10.65 4.05
C ASP A 120 -23.51 11.79 4.25
N ARG A 121 -23.62 12.70 3.29
CA ARG A 121 -24.58 13.82 3.32
C ARG A 121 -26.03 13.38 3.59
N ALA A 122 -26.42 12.18 3.14
CA ALA A 122 -27.77 11.65 3.35
C ALA A 122 -27.89 10.79 4.63
N GLY A 123 -26.89 10.80 5.52
CA GLY A 123 -26.88 10.05 6.77
C GLY A 123 -26.76 8.52 6.60
N ARG A 124 -26.30 8.06 5.43
CA ARG A 124 -26.05 6.64 5.15
C ARG A 124 -24.66 6.24 5.61
N ASP A 125 -24.47 4.95 5.89
CA ASP A 125 -23.15 4.41 6.18
C ASP A 125 -22.20 4.65 5.01
N LEU A 126 -21.03 5.18 5.32
CA LEU A 126 -19.93 5.24 4.38
C LEU A 126 -19.40 3.82 4.12
N PRO A 127 -18.97 3.54 2.87
CA PRO A 127 -18.31 2.29 2.52
C PRO A 127 -17.15 1.97 3.47
N GLY A 128 -17.04 0.71 3.88
CA GLY A 128 -15.94 0.24 4.73
C GLY A 128 -14.57 0.44 4.08
N TYR A 129 -13.52 0.37 4.90
CA TYR A 129 -12.13 0.50 4.48
C TYR A 129 -11.22 -0.50 5.19
N VAL A 130 -10.04 -0.73 4.63
CA VAL A 130 -9.00 -1.54 5.26
C VAL A 130 -8.18 -0.65 6.19
N ALA A 131 -7.94 -1.09 7.41
CA ALA A 131 -7.16 -0.32 8.39
C ALA A 131 -5.76 0.03 7.85
N GLY A 132 -5.35 1.28 8.06
CA GLY A 132 -4.14 1.88 7.47
C GLY A 132 -4.40 2.71 6.21
N GLN A 133 -5.54 2.54 5.53
CA GLN A 133 -5.91 3.38 4.39
C GLN A 133 -6.11 4.85 4.78
N HIS A 134 -6.00 5.73 3.79
CA HIS A 134 -6.21 7.16 3.92
C HIS A 134 -7.29 7.66 2.96
N ILE A 135 -7.79 8.86 3.23
CA ILE A 135 -8.62 9.65 2.33
C ILE A 135 -7.87 10.89 1.87
N VAL A 136 -8.22 11.39 0.68
CA VAL A 136 -7.74 12.68 0.18
C VAL A 136 -8.85 13.70 0.36
N LEU A 137 -8.55 14.79 1.07
CA LEU A 137 -9.43 15.94 1.18
C LEU A 137 -9.06 16.98 0.13
N ARG A 138 -10.07 17.51 -0.56
CA ARG A 138 -9.96 18.72 -1.38
C ARG A 138 -10.32 19.91 -0.52
N ILE A 139 -9.29 20.65 -0.12
CA ILE A 139 -9.38 21.78 0.81
C ILE A 139 -9.38 23.07 -0.01
N PRO A 140 -10.40 23.93 0.15
CA PRO A 140 -10.44 25.21 -0.54
C PRO A 140 -9.37 26.16 0.01
N THR A 141 -8.79 26.97 -0.87
CA THR A 141 -7.84 28.03 -0.54
C THR A 141 -8.15 29.28 -1.36
N ARG A 142 -7.51 30.41 -1.04
CA ARG A 142 -7.67 31.66 -1.80
C ARG A 142 -7.33 31.50 -3.29
N ASP A 143 -6.37 30.64 -3.60
CA ASP A 143 -5.84 30.42 -4.96
C ASP A 143 -6.40 29.16 -5.63
N GLY A 144 -7.47 28.57 -5.09
CA GLY A 144 -8.13 27.39 -5.65
C GLY A 144 -8.31 26.27 -4.63
N ASN A 145 -7.73 25.10 -4.90
CA ASN A 145 -7.83 23.94 -4.01
C ASN A 145 -6.46 23.31 -3.78
N ILE A 146 -6.23 22.86 -2.55
CA ILE A 146 -5.12 21.96 -2.23
C ILE A 146 -5.66 20.59 -1.85
N PHE A 147 -4.84 19.57 -2.10
CA PHE A 147 -5.18 18.19 -1.79
C PHE A 147 -4.26 17.67 -0.71
N ARG A 148 -4.82 17.04 0.33
CA ARG A 148 -4.05 16.45 1.42
C ARG A 148 -4.60 15.09 1.80
N SER A 149 -3.69 14.15 1.99
CA SER A 149 -3.99 12.81 2.44
C SER A 149 -4.01 12.76 3.96
N TYR A 150 -5.02 12.09 4.52
CA TYR A 150 -5.15 11.85 5.96
C TYR A 150 -5.53 10.40 6.20
N SER A 151 -4.74 9.70 7.01
CA SER A 151 -5.03 8.32 7.38
C SER A 151 -6.32 8.22 8.18
N LEU A 152 -7.11 7.18 7.92
CA LEU A 152 -8.31 6.87 8.66
C LEU A 152 -7.91 6.27 10.01
N ALA A 153 -8.21 6.99 11.08
CA ALA A 153 -7.77 6.72 12.45
C ALA A 153 -8.90 6.16 13.34
N GLY A 154 -10.07 5.91 12.78
CA GLY A 154 -11.22 5.36 13.49
C GLY A 154 -11.47 3.89 13.19
N ASP A 155 -12.55 3.41 13.77
CA ASP A 155 -13.11 2.08 13.49
C ASP A 155 -13.76 2.03 12.11
N SER A 156 -13.30 1.12 11.26
CA SER A 156 -13.79 0.94 9.89
C SER A 156 -15.21 0.39 9.78
N SER A 157 -15.79 -0.08 10.88
CA SER A 157 -17.15 -0.65 10.93
C SER A 157 -18.25 0.34 11.27
N ASN A 158 -17.92 1.56 11.74
CA ASN A 158 -18.89 2.53 12.25
C ASN A 158 -19.60 3.36 11.17
N GLY A 159 -19.42 3.05 9.88
CA GLY A 159 -20.06 3.78 8.77
C GLY A 159 -19.64 5.26 8.66
N ARG A 160 -18.59 5.67 9.37
CA ARG A 160 -18.05 7.03 9.41
C ARG A 160 -16.56 7.02 9.13
N TYR A 161 -16.04 8.14 8.62
CA TYR A 161 -14.60 8.33 8.45
C TYR A 161 -14.08 9.29 9.50
N ARG A 162 -12.94 8.95 10.11
CA ARG A 162 -12.32 9.72 11.19
C ARG A 162 -10.86 9.96 10.87
N ILE A 163 -10.40 11.20 10.97
CA ILE A 163 -9.00 11.57 10.73
C ILE A 163 -8.42 12.36 11.91
N GLY A 164 -7.11 12.25 12.09
CA GLY A 164 -6.35 13.11 13.00
C GLY A 164 -5.53 14.14 12.23
N VAL A 165 -5.76 15.42 12.50
CA VAL A 165 -5.10 16.53 11.83
C VAL A 165 -4.18 17.25 12.80
N LYS A 166 -2.87 17.14 12.60
CA LYS A 166 -1.89 17.92 13.35
C LYS A 166 -1.78 19.34 12.79
N LYS A 167 -1.82 20.35 13.67
CA LYS A 167 -1.52 21.74 13.28
C LYS A 167 -0.02 21.88 13.03
N VAL A 168 0.34 22.24 11.80
CA VAL A 168 1.72 22.55 11.41
C VAL A 168 1.83 24.06 11.24
N PRO A 169 2.86 24.73 11.82
CA PRO A 169 3.06 26.15 11.61
C PRO A 169 3.11 26.50 10.13
N ASN A 170 2.36 27.53 9.72
CA ASN A 170 2.23 27.99 8.33
C ASN A 170 1.65 26.95 7.34
N GLY A 171 1.10 25.83 7.83
CA GLY A 171 0.46 24.83 6.98
C GLY A 171 -0.93 25.26 6.57
N ILE A 172 -1.16 25.45 5.26
CA ILE A 172 -2.44 25.96 4.71
C ILE A 172 -3.61 25.03 5.06
N ALA A 173 -3.42 23.72 4.88
CA ALA A 173 -4.46 22.73 5.18
C ALA A 173 -4.76 22.64 6.68
N GLY A 174 -3.72 22.70 7.50
CA GLY A 174 -3.84 22.69 8.96
C GLY A 174 -4.60 23.91 9.47
N ALA A 175 -4.34 25.10 8.90
CA ALA A 175 -5.06 26.32 9.24
C ALA A 175 -6.56 26.19 8.92
N TYR A 176 -6.92 25.78 7.70
CA TYR A 176 -8.33 25.57 7.35
C TYR A 176 -9.03 24.55 8.26
N LEU A 177 -8.42 23.37 8.45
CA LEU A 177 -9.03 22.29 9.23
C LEU A 177 -9.05 22.56 10.73
N HIS A 178 -8.18 23.44 11.25
CA HIS A 178 -8.19 23.84 12.66
C HIS A 178 -9.03 25.09 12.92
N ASP A 179 -9.05 26.05 12.02
CA ASP A 179 -9.51 27.40 12.32
C ASP A 179 -10.80 27.79 11.57
N GLU A 180 -11.13 27.12 10.46
CA GLU A 180 -12.26 27.49 9.59
C GLU A 180 -13.37 26.43 9.55
N ILE A 181 -13.03 25.14 9.43
CA ILE A 181 -14.04 24.07 9.31
C ILE A 181 -14.81 23.84 10.61
N SER A 182 -16.12 23.67 10.50
CA SER A 182 -17.07 23.46 11.60
C SER A 182 -17.97 22.24 11.36
N ALA A 183 -18.56 21.72 12.45
CA ALA A 183 -19.58 20.68 12.34
C ALA A 183 -20.77 21.20 11.53
N GLY A 184 -21.27 20.38 10.60
CA GLY A 184 -22.30 20.74 9.62
C GLY A 184 -21.74 21.14 8.25
N ASP A 185 -20.46 21.51 8.14
CA ASP A 185 -19.85 21.87 6.87
C ASP A 185 -19.72 20.66 5.93
N GLU A 186 -19.60 20.93 4.63
CA GLU A 186 -19.29 19.92 3.63
C GLU A 186 -17.83 20.04 3.15
N ILE A 187 -17.17 18.89 3.00
CA ILE A 187 -15.83 18.81 2.39
C ILE A 187 -15.78 17.70 1.36
N TYR A 188 -15.07 17.95 0.27
CA TYR A 188 -14.92 16.98 -0.81
C TYR A 188 -13.83 15.96 -0.46
N CYS A 189 -14.20 14.68 -0.47
CA CYS A 189 -13.37 13.56 -0.06
C CYS A 189 -13.28 12.48 -1.14
N SER A 190 -12.08 11.90 -1.33
CA SER A 190 -11.93 10.66 -2.12
C SER A 190 -12.48 9.46 -1.37
N ALA A 191 -12.72 8.35 -2.08
CA ALA A 191 -12.87 7.05 -1.42
C ALA A 191 -11.57 6.68 -0.67
N PRO A 192 -11.62 5.75 0.31
CA PRO A 192 -10.43 5.23 0.99
C PRO A 192 -9.45 4.56 0.02
N ARG A 193 -8.16 4.88 0.15
CA ARG A 193 -7.08 4.38 -0.72
C ARG A 193 -5.79 4.16 0.09
N GLY A 194 -4.73 3.70 -0.59
CA GLY A 194 -3.42 3.47 0.02
C GLY A 194 -3.04 2.00 0.06
N THR A 195 -1.74 1.73 0.11
CA THR A 195 -1.11 0.40 0.13
C THR A 195 -0.68 -0.02 1.54
N PHE A 196 -0.52 0.92 2.45
CA PHE A 196 -0.29 0.66 3.87
C PHE A 196 -1.56 0.10 4.51
N ARG A 197 -1.73 -1.21 4.41
CA ARG A 197 -2.94 -1.92 4.82
C ARG A 197 -2.56 -2.97 5.84
N LEU A 198 -3.35 -3.07 6.91
CA LEU A 198 -3.20 -4.15 7.86
C LEU A 198 -3.58 -5.47 7.18
N ILE A 199 -2.58 -6.30 6.96
CA ILE A 199 -2.73 -7.73 6.80
C ILE A 199 -2.74 -8.27 8.24
N ASP A 200 -3.88 -8.77 8.70
CA ASP A 200 -4.07 -9.24 10.08
C ASP A 200 -4.10 -10.78 10.16
N PRO A 201 -2.93 -11.44 10.13
CA PRO A 201 -2.85 -12.83 10.53
C PRO A 201 -3.07 -12.91 12.05
N ILE A 202 -4.30 -13.27 12.39
CA ILE A 202 -4.88 -13.38 13.75
C ILE A 202 -3.99 -14.16 14.74
N SER A 203 -3.15 -15.07 14.23
CA SER A 203 -2.22 -15.92 14.98
C SER A 203 -0.78 -15.41 15.05
N ILE A 204 -0.44 -14.31 14.38
CA ILE A 204 0.90 -13.73 14.36
C ILE A 204 0.92 -12.46 15.24
N PRO A 205 1.92 -12.32 16.12
CA PRO A 205 2.18 -11.10 16.88
C PRO A 205 2.18 -9.84 16.00
N LEU A 206 1.52 -8.78 16.47
CA LEU A 206 1.43 -7.49 15.75
C LEU A 206 2.16 -6.41 16.52
N VAL A 207 3.01 -5.64 15.86
CA VAL A 207 3.77 -4.54 16.47
C VAL A 207 3.48 -3.25 15.69
N LEU A 208 2.83 -2.30 16.35
CA LEU A 208 2.46 -1.00 15.80
C LEU A 208 3.37 0.07 16.39
N ILE A 209 4.28 0.63 15.59
CA ILE A 209 5.27 1.63 16.04
C ILE A 209 5.02 2.97 15.35
N GLY A 210 4.49 3.93 16.09
CA GLY A 210 4.16 5.26 15.59
C GLY A 210 5.02 6.36 16.20
N ALA A 211 5.30 7.41 15.43
CA ALA A 211 5.94 8.62 15.93
C ALA A 211 5.15 9.88 15.56
N GLY A 212 4.81 10.71 16.55
CA GLY A 212 4.03 11.93 16.37
C GLY A 212 2.65 11.66 15.75
N ILE A 213 2.33 12.34 14.63
CA ILE A 213 1.05 12.13 13.93
C ILE A 213 1.00 10.82 13.13
N GLY A 214 2.16 10.18 12.93
CA GLY A 214 2.30 8.82 12.36
C GLY A 214 1.50 7.75 13.10
N ILE A 215 1.01 8.06 14.31
CA ILE A 215 0.18 7.17 15.10
C ILE A 215 -1.23 6.97 14.51
N THR A 216 -1.70 7.87 13.64
CA THR A 216 -3.07 7.87 13.10
C THR A 216 -3.44 6.62 12.28
N PRO A 217 -2.68 6.16 11.26
CA PRO A 217 -3.02 4.92 10.57
C PRO A 217 -2.95 3.72 11.52
N LEU A 218 -2.00 3.72 12.45
CA LEU A 218 -1.81 2.65 13.43
C LEU A 218 -2.96 2.58 14.42
N LEU A 219 -3.56 3.71 14.81
CA LEU A 219 -4.75 3.73 15.66
C LEU A 219 -5.94 3.05 14.95
N GLY A 220 -6.12 3.30 13.65
CA GLY A 220 -7.10 2.55 12.84
C GLY A 220 -6.82 1.05 12.81
N MET A 221 -5.54 0.65 12.75
CA MET A 221 -5.12 -0.76 12.84
C MET A 221 -5.40 -1.36 14.23
N LEU A 222 -5.18 -0.60 15.30
CA LEU A 222 -5.45 -1.03 16.66
C LEU A 222 -6.96 -1.23 16.90
N HIS A 223 -7.80 -0.29 16.46
CA HIS A 223 -9.26 -0.42 16.51
C HIS A 223 -9.71 -1.71 15.81
N PHE A 224 -9.22 -1.96 14.60
CA PHE A 224 -9.55 -3.17 13.84
C PHE A 224 -9.10 -4.44 14.58
N ALA A 225 -7.84 -4.50 15.02
CA ALA A 225 -7.25 -5.69 15.61
C ALA A 225 -7.85 -6.05 16.98
N THR A 226 -8.23 -5.05 17.79
CA THR A 226 -8.81 -5.25 19.13
C THR A 226 -10.27 -5.67 19.10
N ARG A 227 -11.04 -5.27 18.06
CA ARG A 227 -12.42 -5.75 17.88
C ARG A 227 -12.50 -7.17 17.34
N ASN A 228 -11.45 -7.67 16.70
CA ASN A 228 -11.42 -9.02 16.16
C ASN A 228 -11.28 -10.05 17.30
N GLN A 229 -12.41 -10.53 17.81
CA GLN A 229 -12.48 -11.50 18.92
C GLN A 229 -11.77 -12.84 18.64
N LEU A 230 -11.45 -13.12 17.38
CA LEU A 230 -10.70 -14.33 17.02
C LEU A 230 -9.19 -14.17 17.28
N ARG A 231 -8.70 -12.95 17.51
CA ARG A 231 -7.28 -12.67 17.73
C ARG A 231 -6.79 -13.27 19.03
N THR A 232 -5.83 -14.19 18.88
CA THR A 232 -5.15 -14.85 20.00
C THR A 232 -3.73 -14.33 20.19
N ALA A 233 -3.11 -13.76 19.15
CA ALA A 233 -1.76 -13.26 19.22
C ALA A 233 -1.67 -11.88 19.87
N PRO A 234 -0.62 -11.63 20.68
CA PRO A 234 -0.42 -10.34 21.34
C PRO A 234 -0.20 -9.17 20.35
N ILE A 235 -0.48 -7.97 20.83
CA ILE A 235 -0.27 -6.70 20.12
C ILE A 235 0.68 -5.84 20.95
N TRP A 236 1.70 -5.26 20.34
CA TRP A 236 2.52 -4.22 20.95
C TRP A 236 2.21 -2.88 20.30
N TRP A 237 1.73 -1.95 21.11
CA TRP A 237 1.57 -0.56 20.74
C TRP A 237 2.76 0.24 21.24
N VAL A 238 3.53 0.84 20.34
CA VAL A 238 4.74 1.61 20.68
C VAL A 238 4.61 3.02 20.11
N TYR A 239 4.50 4.02 20.98
CA TYR A 239 4.28 5.40 20.56
C TYR A 239 5.41 6.34 21.00
N GLY A 240 6.03 7.00 20.03
CA GLY A 240 7.03 8.05 20.25
C GLY A 240 6.42 9.45 20.12
N ALA A 241 6.51 10.24 21.18
CA ALA A 241 6.09 11.64 21.19
C ALA A 241 7.17 12.55 21.79
N ARG A 242 6.93 13.87 21.81
CA ARG A 242 7.83 14.80 22.52
C ARG A 242 7.56 14.72 24.01
N ASN A 243 6.29 14.80 24.38
CA ASN A 243 5.77 14.81 25.75
C ASN A 243 4.26 14.51 25.72
N SER A 244 3.64 14.50 26.90
CA SER A 244 2.19 14.30 27.09
C SER A 244 1.31 15.20 26.21
N GLN A 245 1.62 16.49 26.10
CA GLN A 245 0.84 17.43 25.27
C GLN A 245 0.87 17.11 23.76
N SER A 246 1.89 16.37 23.32
CA SER A 246 2.05 15.93 21.93
C SER A 246 1.61 14.49 21.68
N ALA A 247 1.06 13.84 22.71
CA ALA A 247 0.62 12.45 22.69
C ALA A 247 -0.89 12.29 22.97
N PRO A 248 -1.78 13.12 22.41
CA PRO A 248 -3.14 13.25 22.93
C PRO A 248 -4.07 12.06 22.56
N LEU A 249 -3.61 11.15 21.70
CA LEU A 249 -4.29 9.90 21.38
C LEU A 249 -4.01 8.77 22.41
N ASN A 250 -3.15 9.02 23.40
CA ASN A 250 -2.86 8.03 24.45
C ASN A 250 -4.07 7.70 25.33
N ASP A 251 -4.98 8.64 25.52
CA ASP A 251 -6.17 8.42 26.36
C ASP A 251 -7.12 7.43 25.68
N GLU A 252 -7.40 7.62 24.40
CA GLU A 252 -8.19 6.68 23.59
C GLU A 252 -7.54 5.29 23.52
N VAL A 253 -6.21 5.24 23.38
CA VAL A 253 -5.50 3.96 23.43
C VAL A 253 -5.70 3.31 24.80
N ARG A 254 -5.59 4.07 25.90
CA ARG A 254 -5.80 3.53 27.26
C ARG A 254 -7.19 2.90 27.40
N GLU A 255 -8.23 3.54 26.88
CA GLU A 255 -9.60 2.99 26.86
C GLU A 255 -9.68 1.69 26.05
N LEU A 256 -9.01 1.61 24.89
CA LEU A 256 -8.94 0.36 24.11
C LEU A 256 -8.22 -0.78 24.86
N LEU A 257 -7.22 -0.47 25.68
CA LEU A 257 -6.49 -1.47 26.47
C LEU A 257 -7.38 -2.09 27.56
N GLU A 258 -8.34 -1.35 28.11
CA GLU A 258 -9.25 -1.86 29.15
C GLU A 258 -10.10 -3.03 28.65
N ILE A 259 -10.42 -3.04 27.36
CA ILE A 259 -11.25 -4.06 26.71
C ILE A 259 -10.45 -5.12 25.92
N SER A 260 -9.12 -4.95 25.80
CA SER A 260 -8.27 -5.85 25.01
C SER A 260 -6.97 -6.22 25.76
N PRO A 261 -7.01 -7.24 26.63
CA PRO A 261 -5.88 -7.61 27.50
C PRO A 261 -4.66 -8.15 26.74
N THR A 262 -4.79 -8.42 25.43
CA THR A 262 -3.70 -8.88 24.56
C THR A 262 -2.78 -7.75 24.08
N VAL A 263 -3.12 -6.49 24.37
CA VAL A 263 -2.33 -5.33 23.93
C VAL A 263 -1.40 -4.88 25.05
N THR A 264 -0.10 -4.79 24.75
CA THR A 264 0.91 -4.17 25.60
C THR A 264 1.28 -2.81 25.03
N ARG A 265 1.23 -1.76 25.85
CA ARG A 265 1.47 -0.37 25.43
C ARG A 265 2.77 0.17 26.00
N TYR A 266 3.59 0.76 25.14
CA TYR A 266 4.77 1.53 25.50
C TYR A 266 4.75 2.93 24.87
N THR A 267 5.09 3.93 25.67
CA THR A 267 5.20 5.33 25.25
C THR A 267 6.61 5.83 25.50
N ALA A 268 7.23 6.46 24.51
CA ALA A 268 8.54 7.09 24.63
C ALA A 268 8.43 8.61 24.47
N TYR A 269 8.95 9.37 25.44
CA TYR A 269 8.99 10.84 25.36
C TYR A 269 10.40 11.34 25.12
N SER A 270 10.58 12.05 24.01
CA SER A 270 11.89 12.60 23.62
C SER A 270 12.25 13.92 24.31
N ARG A 271 11.25 14.63 24.86
CA ARG A 271 11.35 15.92 25.56
C ARG A 271 10.24 16.04 26.62
N PRO A 272 10.23 15.16 27.64
CA PRO A 272 9.19 15.15 28.67
C PRO A 272 9.08 16.51 29.37
N LEU A 273 7.86 16.89 29.75
CA LEU A 273 7.60 18.06 30.58
C LEU A 273 7.96 17.76 32.05
N ASN A 274 8.09 18.80 32.86
CA ASN A 274 8.38 18.63 34.30
C ASN A 274 7.30 17.83 35.05
N GLU A 275 6.07 17.84 34.54
CA GLU A 275 4.92 17.09 35.08
C GLU A 275 4.84 15.64 34.57
N ASP A 276 5.57 15.29 33.51
CA ASP A 276 5.56 13.94 32.93
C ASP A 276 6.40 12.99 33.81
N ARG A 277 5.81 11.89 34.27
CA ARG A 277 6.49 10.91 35.15
C ARG A 277 6.79 9.60 34.42
N LEU A 278 8.06 9.22 34.42
CA LEU A 278 8.52 7.93 33.91
C LEU A 278 7.90 6.77 34.72
N GLY A 279 7.40 5.76 34.02
CA GLY A 279 6.68 4.61 34.58
C GLY A 279 5.20 4.87 34.88
N VAL A 280 4.71 6.09 34.67
CA VAL A 280 3.29 6.45 34.85
C VAL A 280 2.70 7.02 33.57
N ASP A 281 3.25 8.14 33.11
CA ASP A 281 2.76 8.89 31.95
C ASP A 281 3.46 8.45 30.66
N TYR A 282 4.68 7.92 30.78
CA TYR A 282 5.47 7.33 29.71
C TYR A 282 6.41 6.25 30.23
N ASP A 283 6.87 5.38 29.34
CA ASP A 283 7.61 4.16 29.68
C ASP A 283 9.11 4.28 29.38
N PHE A 284 9.49 5.06 28.36
CA PHE A 284 10.88 5.19 27.92
C PHE A 284 11.33 6.64 27.73
N ASP A 285 12.52 6.95 28.23
CA ASP A 285 13.15 8.25 28.03
C ASP A 285 13.89 8.34 26.68
N GLY A 286 13.58 9.39 25.92
CA GLY A 286 14.14 9.66 24.60
C GLY A 286 13.28 9.16 23.44
N HIS A 287 13.93 8.95 22.30
CA HIS A 287 13.31 8.32 21.14
C HIS A 287 13.15 6.80 21.36
N ILE A 288 12.27 6.17 20.58
CA ILE A 288 12.12 4.71 20.56
C ILE A 288 13.46 4.06 20.17
N LYS A 289 13.91 3.09 20.97
CA LYS A 289 15.18 2.37 20.78
C LYS A 289 14.92 0.88 20.66
N LEU A 290 15.74 0.21 19.85
CA LEU A 290 15.69 -1.24 19.70
C LEU A 290 15.83 -2.01 21.02
N SER A 291 16.69 -1.53 21.93
CA SER A 291 16.92 -2.16 23.22
C SER A 291 15.65 -2.29 24.06
N GLU A 292 14.75 -1.31 23.95
CA GLU A 292 13.50 -1.30 24.71
C GLU A 292 12.47 -2.25 24.08
N LEU A 293 12.43 -2.34 22.75
CA LEU A 293 11.64 -3.36 22.04
C LEU A 293 12.09 -4.77 22.42
N GLN A 294 13.39 -5.01 22.50
CA GLN A 294 13.96 -6.30 22.91
C GLN A 294 13.56 -6.68 24.34
N LYS A 295 13.65 -5.74 25.29
CA LYS A 295 13.26 -5.98 26.69
C LYS A 295 11.76 -6.21 26.86
N SER A 296 10.95 -5.62 25.98
CA SER A 296 9.48 -5.76 26.03
C SER A 296 8.94 -7.12 25.56
N GLY A 297 9.83 -8.04 25.17
CA GLY A 297 9.45 -9.41 24.76
C GLY A 297 8.87 -9.49 23.35
N VAL A 298 9.04 -8.45 22.52
CA VAL A 298 8.59 -8.47 21.12
C VAL A 298 9.29 -9.59 20.34
N PRO A 299 8.55 -10.49 19.68
CA PRO A 299 9.14 -11.53 18.85
C PRO A 299 9.59 -10.99 17.48
N LYS A 300 10.66 -11.57 16.91
CA LYS A 300 11.19 -11.15 15.60
C LYS A 300 10.29 -11.52 14.42
N GLN A 301 9.49 -12.57 14.60
CA GLN A 301 8.51 -13.06 13.62
C GLN A 301 7.18 -12.30 13.66
N ALA A 302 7.11 -11.18 14.38
CA ALA A 302 5.93 -10.33 14.38
C ALA A 302 5.79 -9.56 13.06
N GLU A 303 4.57 -9.14 12.75
CA GLU A 303 4.33 -8.14 11.71
C GLU A 303 4.54 -6.73 12.31
N PHE A 304 5.49 -5.98 11.75
CA PHE A 304 5.84 -4.63 12.18
C PHE A 304 5.24 -3.59 11.24
N TYR A 305 4.41 -2.71 11.76
CA TYR A 305 3.86 -1.56 11.04
C TYR A 305 4.43 -0.28 11.63
N LEU A 306 5.19 0.46 10.82
CA LEU A 306 5.90 1.66 11.22
C LEU A 306 5.31 2.89 10.52
N CYS A 307 4.99 3.94 11.27
CA CYS A 307 4.58 5.20 10.65
C CYS A 307 5.05 6.44 11.43
N GLY A 308 5.61 7.42 10.70
CA GLY A 308 6.20 8.60 11.33
C GLY A 308 7.10 9.42 10.40
N PRO A 309 7.91 10.33 10.97
CA PRO A 309 8.87 11.13 10.21
C PRO A 309 9.98 10.25 9.63
N GLU A 310 10.39 10.54 8.40
CA GLU A 310 11.38 9.75 7.65
C GLU A 310 12.69 9.47 8.42
N PRO A 311 13.31 10.42 9.14
CA PRO A 311 14.54 10.12 9.89
C PRO A 311 14.33 9.09 11.00
N VAL A 312 13.16 9.10 11.64
CA VAL A 312 12.81 8.14 12.69
C VAL A 312 12.57 6.76 12.09
N LEU A 313 11.80 6.70 11.00
CA LEU A 313 11.51 5.45 10.29
C LEU A 313 12.80 4.79 9.77
N ARG A 314 13.70 5.57 9.18
CA ARG A 314 14.97 5.06 8.63
C ARG A 314 15.83 4.39 9.71
N GLN A 315 15.89 5.00 10.90
CA GLN A 315 16.59 4.40 12.05
C GLN A 315 15.91 3.12 12.51
N LEU A 316 14.59 3.12 12.72
CA LEU A 316 13.85 1.95 13.17
C LEU A 316 13.97 0.77 12.19
N ILE A 317 13.89 1.01 10.88
CA ILE A 317 14.05 -0.03 9.86
C ILE A 317 15.45 -0.64 9.94
N SER A 318 16.49 0.21 10.05
CA SER A 318 17.87 -0.24 10.20
C SER A 318 18.04 -1.11 11.46
N ASP A 319 17.47 -0.66 12.57
CA ASP A 319 17.54 -1.35 13.86
C ASP A 319 16.83 -2.72 13.81
N LEU A 320 15.62 -2.80 13.24
CA LEU A 320 14.88 -4.06 13.12
C LEU A 320 15.59 -5.05 12.20
N ARG A 321 16.17 -4.58 11.09
CA ARG A 321 16.98 -5.43 10.21
C ARG A 321 18.25 -5.93 10.90
N PHE A 322 18.93 -5.06 11.64
CA PHE A 322 20.08 -5.46 12.46
C PHE A 322 19.69 -6.49 13.53
N TRP A 323 18.48 -6.38 14.09
CA TRP A 323 17.94 -7.36 15.02
C TRP A 323 17.61 -8.72 14.35
N GLY A 324 17.53 -8.77 13.02
CA GLY A 324 17.22 -9.96 12.24
C GLY A 324 15.73 -10.15 11.97
N VAL A 325 14.93 -9.08 11.97
CA VAL A 325 13.56 -9.10 11.46
C VAL A 325 13.62 -9.15 9.93
N ASP A 326 12.88 -10.07 9.33
CA ASP A 326 12.77 -10.16 7.87
C ASP A 326 12.10 -8.89 7.33
N SER A 327 12.66 -8.32 6.26
CA SER A 327 12.07 -7.18 5.55
C SER A 327 10.63 -7.41 5.09
N ALA A 328 10.22 -8.65 4.83
CA ALA A 328 8.85 -9.00 4.46
C ALA A 328 7.83 -8.74 5.58
N HIS A 329 8.30 -8.67 6.83
CA HIS A 329 7.47 -8.38 8.00
C HIS A 329 7.54 -6.91 8.44
N ILE A 330 8.21 -6.03 7.67
CA ILE A 330 8.36 -4.60 8.00
C ILE A 330 7.58 -3.76 6.98
N HIS A 331 6.43 -3.26 7.41
CA HIS A 331 5.54 -2.39 6.64
C HIS A 331 5.73 -0.95 7.09
N VAL A 332 5.84 -0.01 6.15
CA VAL A 332 6.20 1.38 6.46
C VAL A 332 5.34 2.36 5.68
N GLU A 333 4.86 3.39 6.37
CA GLU A 333 4.28 4.58 5.73
C GLU A 333 4.94 5.85 6.30
N SER A 334 5.40 6.73 5.40
CA SER A 334 6.01 8.01 5.76
C SER A 334 5.08 9.16 5.43
N PHE A 335 4.95 10.12 6.35
CA PHE A 335 4.28 11.38 6.07
C PHE A 335 5.29 12.40 5.57
N GLY A 336 5.21 12.71 4.28
CA GLY A 336 6.05 13.71 3.64
C GLY A 336 5.76 15.13 4.16
N ALA A 337 6.81 15.93 4.30
CA ALA A 337 6.65 17.37 4.47
C ALA A 337 6.01 17.96 3.21
N GLU A 338 5.24 19.03 3.36
CA GLU A 338 4.57 19.69 2.23
C GLU A 338 5.60 20.05 1.13
N GLY A 339 5.40 19.49 -0.06
CA GLY A 339 6.19 19.88 -1.25
C GLY A 339 7.63 19.38 -1.28
N THR A 340 7.93 18.20 -0.73
CA THR A 340 9.26 17.60 -0.92
C THR A 340 9.50 17.26 -2.39
N SER A 341 10.28 18.11 -3.08
CA SER A 341 11.23 17.60 -4.06
C SER A 341 12.18 16.69 -3.29
N SER A 342 12.21 15.39 -3.58
CA SER A 342 13.24 14.54 -3.00
C SER A 342 14.57 14.98 -3.63
N PRO A 343 15.51 15.62 -2.90
CA PRO A 343 16.82 15.91 -3.47
C PRO A 343 17.46 14.56 -3.76
N ALA A 344 18.10 14.40 -4.91
CA ALA A 344 18.91 13.23 -5.18
C ALA A 344 19.97 13.11 -4.06
N LEU A 345 19.76 12.22 -3.09
CA LEU A 345 20.80 11.92 -2.12
C LEU A 345 21.92 11.24 -2.89
N ALA A 346 23.13 11.79 -2.76
CA ALA A 346 24.34 11.18 -3.28
C ALA A 346 24.62 9.89 -2.49
N SER A 347 24.03 8.79 -2.93
CA SER A 347 24.52 7.44 -2.63
C SER A 347 24.94 6.76 -3.93
N THR A 348 25.98 5.92 -3.81
CA THR A 348 26.61 5.15 -4.88
C THR A 348 25.53 4.42 -5.70
N PRO A 349 25.64 4.39 -7.05
CA PRO A 349 24.62 3.79 -7.92
C PRO A 349 24.44 2.32 -7.53
N THR A 350 23.36 2.03 -6.83
CA THR A 350 22.95 0.67 -6.55
C THR A 350 22.24 0.21 -7.81
N ARG A 351 22.81 -0.76 -8.53
CA ARG A 351 22.13 -1.39 -9.65
C ARG A 351 20.85 -2.02 -9.08
N VAL A 352 19.69 -1.49 -9.45
CA VAL A 352 18.41 -2.04 -8.99
C VAL A 352 18.16 -3.28 -9.86
N ASP A 353 18.53 -4.44 -9.32
CA ASP A 353 18.38 -5.74 -9.96
C ASP A 353 16.90 -6.17 -9.92
N GLY A 354 16.09 -5.62 -10.82
CA GLY A 354 14.75 -6.11 -11.14
C GLY A 354 14.76 -7.09 -12.31
N THR A 355 13.75 -7.94 -12.43
CA THR A 355 13.57 -8.85 -13.59
C THR A 355 12.56 -8.33 -14.60
N GLY A 356 11.82 -7.26 -14.25
CA GLY A 356 10.78 -6.67 -15.07
C GLY A 356 11.30 -5.70 -16.15
N PRO A 357 10.38 -4.91 -16.75
CA PRO A 357 10.70 -3.94 -17.79
C PRO A 357 11.74 -2.90 -17.36
N ILE A 358 12.49 -2.37 -18.32
CA ILE A 358 13.45 -1.29 -18.09
C ILE A 358 12.71 0.04 -18.05
N VAL A 359 12.88 0.77 -16.95
CA VAL A 359 12.39 2.14 -16.79
C VAL A 359 13.58 3.09 -16.93
N THR A 360 13.51 3.99 -17.90
CA THR A 360 14.54 5.01 -18.16
C THR A 360 14.03 6.39 -17.76
N PHE A 361 14.79 7.09 -16.93
CA PHE A 361 14.55 8.45 -16.47
C PHE A 361 15.50 9.38 -17.26
N LEU A 362 14.96 10.05 -18.29
CA LEU A 362 15.75 10.70 -19.34
C LEU A 362 16.55 11.92 -18.86
N LYS A 363 15.97 12.79 -18.02
CA LYS A 363 16.66 14.01 -17.55
C LYS A 363 17.72 13.70 -16.51
N SER A 364 17.50 12.69 -15.69
CA SER A 364 18.46 12.21 -14.69
C SER A 364 19.51 11.27 -15.27
N ASN A 365 19.36 10.83 -16.53
CA ASN A 365 20.23 9.86 -17.20
C ASN A 365 20.43 8.57 -16.39
N LYS A 366 19.32 8.07 -15.82
CA LYS A 366 19.29 6.86 -14.99
C LYS A 366 18.34 5.83 -15.59
N SER A 367 18.67 4.56 -15.44
CA SER A 367 17.77 3.47 -15.78
C SER A 367 17.77 2.43 -14.67
N ALA A 368 16.61 1.86 -14.40
CA ALA A 368 16.42 0.80 -13.43
C ALA A 368 15.48 -0.25 -14.01
N ARG A 369 15.69 -1.53 -13.67
CA ARG A 369 14.71 -2.57 -13.98
C ARG A 369 13.60 -2.54 -12.94
N TRP A 370 12.37 -2.70 -13.42
CA TRP A 370 11.19 -2.84 -12.59
C TRP A 370 11.26 -4.12 -11.74
N ASP A 371 10.78 -4.02 -10.52
CA ASP A 371 10.69 -5.09 -9.54
C ASP A 371 9.32 -4.97 -8.87
N GLU A 372 8.61 -6.09 -8.73
CA GLU A 372 7.25 -6.13 -8.19
C GLU A 372 7.16 -5.63 -6.74
N LYS A 373 8.29 -5.55 -6.01
CA LYS A 373 8.35 -4.94 -4.68
C LYS A 373 7.98 -3.45 -4.67
N TYR A 374 8.10 -2.76 -5.80
CA TYR A 374 7.69 -1.37 -5.91
C TYR A 374 6.19 -1.30 -6.25
N ALA A 375 5.44 -0.50 -5.50
CA ALA A 375 4.02 -0.31 -5.74
C ALA A 375 3.76 0.60 -6.95
N SER A 376 4.68 1.54 -7.26
CA SER A 376 4.51 2.51 -8.34
C SER A 376 5.84 2.95 -8.97
N LEU A 377 5.77 3.55 -10.17
CA LEU A 377 6.91 4.17 -10.85
C LEU A 377 7.56 5.29 -10.01
N LEU A 378 6.78 5.98 -9.17
CA LEU A 378 7.30 6.94 -8.20
C LEU A 378 8.27 6.29 -7.22
N GLU A 379 7.90 5.15 -6.63
CA GLU A 379 8.77 4.45 -5.66
C GLU A 379 10.06 3.95 -6.31
N LEU A 380 10.00 3.46 -7.55
CA LEU A 380 11.20 3.10 -8.31
C LEU A 380 12.09 4.32 -8.56
N ALA A 381 11.51 5.48 -8.90
CA ALA A 381 12.25 6.72 -9.09
C ALA A 381 12.95 7.15 -7.80
N GLU A 382 12.25 7.10 -6.66
CA GLU A 382 12.81 7.41 -5.34
C GLU A 382 13.94 6.46 -4.97
N ALA A 383 13.76 5.15 -5.16
CA ALA A 383 14.80 4.15 -4.94
C ALA A 383 16.02 4.34 -5.86
N SER A 384 15.81 4.94 -7.04
CA SER A 384 16.86 5.28 -8.00
C SER A 384 17.49 6.66 -7.74
N ASN A 385 17.11 7.36 -6.66
CA ASN A 385 17.49 8.74 -6.37
C ASN A 385 17.18 9.71 -7.53
N VAL A 386 16.03 9.54 -8.18
CA VAL A 386 15.53 10.44 -9.24
C VAL A 386 14.68 11.52 -8.58
N SER A 387 14.92 12.77 -8.93
CA SER A 387 14.14 13.90 -8.41
C SER A 387 12.73 13.85 -8.98
N THR A 388 11.73 13.88 -8.10
CA THR A 388 10.32 13.85 -8.48
C THR A 388 9.53 14.88 -7.68
N THR A 389 8.43 15.34 -8.27
CA THR A 389 7.44 16.18 -7.58
C THR A 389 6.23 15.32 -7.28
N TRP A 390 5.73 15.29 -6.04
CA TRP A 390 4.54 14.54 -5.67
C TRP A 390 3.90 15.13 -4.41
N SER A 391 2.68 14.70 -4.08
CA SER A 391 2.05 15.04 -2.79
C SER A 391 1.09 13.95 -2.32
N CYS A 392 0.01 13.66 -3.07
CA CYS A 392 -1.04 12.75 -2.56
C CYS A 392 -0.68 11.26 -2.57
N ARG A 393 0.27 10.83 -3.41
CA ARG A 393 0.61 9.43 -3.72
C ARG A 393 -0.60 8.52 -4.05
N ALA A 394 -1.69 9.12 -4.52
CA ALA A 394 -2.97 8.43 -4.69
C ALA A 394 -3.62 8.66 -6.05
N GLY A 395 -2.89 9.25 -7.01
CA GLY A 395 -3.41 9.57 -8.34
C GLY A 395 -4.48 10.66 -8.35
N VAL A 396 -4.36 11.66 -7.47
CA VAL A 396 -5.40 12.66 -7.23
C VAL A 396 -4.95 14.10 -7.46
N CYS A 397 -3.74 14.46 -7.00
CA CYS A 397 -3.32 15.86 -6.97
C CYS A 397 -2.59 16.34 -8.24
N HIS A 398 -2.34 15.44 -9.21
CA HIS A 398 -1.56 15.67 -10.44
C HIS A 398 -0.12 16.22 -10.25
N ARG A 399 0.37 16.39 -9.02
CA ARG A 399 1.75 16.87 -8.80
C ARG A 399 2.84 15.92 -9.31
N CYS A 400 2.52 14.63 -9.42
CA CYS A 400 3.40 13.60 -9.97
C CYS A 400 3.13 13.35 -11.45
N GLU A 401 2.50 14.29 -12.14
CA GLU A 401 2.36 14.22 -13.59
C GLU A 401 3.73 14.26 -14.25
N THR A 402 3.97 13.34 -15.17
CA THR A 402 5.24 13.17 -15.85
C THR A 402 4.99 12.73 -17.28
N SER A 403 5.72 13.30 -18.24
CA SER A 403 5.62 12.89 -19.65
C SER A 403 6.12 11.46 -19.84
N LEU A 404 5.29 10.63 -20.48
CA LEU A 404 5.63 9.29 -20.92
C LEU A 404 6.10 9.37 -22.38
N ILE A 405 7.41 9.29 -22.59
CA ILE A 405 8.04 9.43 -23.91
C ILE A 405 7.89 8.15 -24.74
N GLY A 406 7.87 7.00 -24.08
CA GLY A 406 7.66 5.71 -24.73
C GLY A 406 7.33 4.61 -23.73
N GLY A 407 6.64 3.58 -24.22
CA GLY A 407 6.17 2.45 -23.43
C GLY A 407 4.71 2.53 -23.01
N GLU A 408 4.27 1.54 -22.26
CA GLU A 408 2.91 1.45 -21.73
C GLU A 408 2.94 1.29 -20.20
N VAL A 409 1.96 1.91 -19.53
CA VAL A 409 1.75 1.78 -18.09
C VAL A 409 0.33 1.36 -17.79
N ALA A 410 0.14 0.65 -16.69
CA ALA A 410 -1.15 0.43 -16.04
C ALA A 410 -1.27 1.33 -14.81
N TYR A 411 -2.50 1.67 -14.43
CA TYR A 411 -2.76 2.31 -13.14
C TYR A 411 -3.21 1.30 -12.10
N ASP A 412 -2.71 1.44 -10.88
CA ASP A 412 -3.17 0.71 -9.70
C ASP A 412 -2.93 1.54 -8.42
N PRO A 413 -3.98 2.10 -7.80
CA PRO A 413 -5.35 2.15 -8.27
C PRO A 413 -5.51 3.15 -9.44
N ASP A 414 -6.62 3.08 -10.17
CA ASP A 414 -6.95 4.07 -11.20
C ASP A 414 -6.95 5.50 -10.62
N PRO A 415 -6.39 6.49 -11.33
CA PRO A 415 -6.39 7.86 -10.86
C PRO A 415 -7.81 8.43 -10.80
N ILE A 416 -8.01 9.45 -9.97
CA ILE A 416 -9.32 10.12 -9.86
C ILE A 416 -9.69 10.81 -11.18
N ASP A 417 -8.70 11.46 -11.79
CA ASP A 417 -8.81 12.09 -13.09
C ASP A 417 -7.59 11.66 -13.91
N LEU A 418 -7.81 11.34 -15.18
CA LEU A 418 -6.73 10.91 -16.06
C LEU A 418 -5.89 12.14 -16.42
N PRO A 419 -4.56 12.04 -16.41
CA PRO A 419 -3.72 13.14 -16.85
C PRO A 419 -3.87 13.35 -18.37
N PRO A 420 -3.46 14.51 -18.91
CA PRO A 420 -3.48 14.77 -20.35
C PRO A 420 -2.77 13.67 -21.16
N VAL A 421 -3.23 13.43 -22.38
CA VAL A 421 -2.63 12.45 -23.30
C VAL A 421 -1.12 12.72 -23.45
N GLY A 422 -0.31 11.67 -23.30
CA GLY A 422 1.16 11.76 -23.34
C GLY A 422 1.82 11.99 -21.97
N THR A 423 1.04 12.11 -20.90
CA THR A 423 1.54 12.20 -19.53
C THR A 423 0.92 11.11 -18.65
N ILE A 424 1.57 10.80 -17.53
CA ILE A 424 1.13 9.79 -16.57
C ILE A 424 1.28 10.29 -15.12
N LEU A 425 0.48 9.72 -14.21
CA LEU A 425 0.63 9.96 -12.77
C LEU A 425 1.50 8.87 -12.13
N ILE A 426 2.82 9.12 -12.05
CA ILE A 426 3.80 8.09 -11.64
C ILE A 426 3.55 7.50 -10.25
N CYS A 427 2.79 8.16 -9.37
CA CYS A 427 2.49 7.66 -8.03
C CYS A 427 1.49 6.50 -7.98
N CYS A 428 0.77 6.24 -9.07
CA CYS A 428 -0.15 5.12 -9.17
C CYS A 428 0.02 4.35 -10.48
N SER A 429 1.11 4.59 -11.22
CA SER A 429 1.44 3.88 -12.47
C SER A 429 2.41 2.72 -12.21
N ARG A 430 2.22 1.62 -12.94
CA ARG A 430 3.14 0.46 -13.05
C ARG A 430 3.48 0.22 -14.52
N PRO A 431 4.74 -0.09 -14.89
CA PRO A 431 5.10 -0.34 -16.28
C PRO A 431 4.56 -1.69 -16.77
N ARG A 432 3.99 -1.71 -17.98
CA ARG A 432 3.63 -2.96 -18.70
C ARG A 432 4.75 -3.40 -19.64
N THR A 433 5.42 -2.44 -20.24
CA THR A 433 6.57 -2.62 -21.13
C THR A 433 7.72 -1.78 -20.63
N ASP A 434 8.85 -1.82 -21.34
CA ASP A 434 9.91 -0.84 -21.12
C ASP A 434 9.32 0.57 -21.27
N ALA A 435 9.69 1.47 -20.37
CA ALA A 435 9.08 2.79 -20.24
C ALA A 435 10.15 3.89 -20.17
N GLN A 436 9.90 5.02 -20.83
CA GLN A 436 10.78 6.19 -20.84
C GLN A 436 10.03 7.39 -20.26
N LEU A 437 10.55 7.93 -19.16
CA LEU A 437 9.95 9.01 -18.39
C LEU A 437 10.83 10.25 -18.47
N ASP A 438 10.20 11.43 -18.60
CA ASP A 438 10.89 12.72 -18.63
C ASP A 438 11.29 13.22 -17.22
N LEU A 439 12.14 12.45 -16.52
CA LEU A 439 12.60 12.66 -15.13
C LEU A 439 14.11 12.58 -14.94
#